data_AF-A0A4Q3YM02-F1
#
_entry.id   AF-A0A4Q3YM02-F1
#
_cell.length_a   1.000
_cell.length_b   1.000
_cell.length_c   1.000
_cell.angle_alpha   90.00
_cell.angle_beta   90.00
_cell.angle_gamma   90.00
#
_symmetry.space_group_name_H-M   'P 1'
#
loop_
_entity.id
_entity.type
_entity.pdbx_description
1 polymer ?
#
loop_
_entity_poly.entity_id
_entity_poly.type
_entity_poly.pdbx_seq_one_letter_code
_entity_poly.pdbx_strand_id
1 'polypeptide(L)' 'MSRIAYFRVSTTDQSIEAQRHAFGGSFDREFSDDGVSGAVVAAKRPGFAALLDYVREGDTLYV' A
#
# COMPACT_ATOMS: atom_id res chain seq x y z
N MET A 1 -10.73 -14.44 0.54
CA MET A 1 -9.77 -13.89 -0.44
C MET A 1 -10.14 -12.44 -0.68
N SER A 2 -9.33 -11.55 -0.13
CA SER A 2 -9.46 -10.10 -0.31
C SER A 2 -8.32 -9.57 -1.18
N ARG A 3 -8.62 -8.59 -2.03
CA ARG A 3 -7.65 -7.82 -2.81
C ARG A 3 -7.23 -6.62 -1.97
N ILE A 4 -5.97 -6.60 -1.57
CA ILE A 4 -5.40 -5.57 -0.70
C ILE A 4 -4.41 -4.77 -1.52
N ALA A 5 -4.50 -3.44 -1.46
CA ALA A 5 -3.49 -2.57 -2.05
C ALA A 5 -2.68 -1.86 -0.99
N TYR A 6 -1.39 -1.68 -1.30
CA TYR A 6 -0.48 -0.83 -0.58
C TYR A 6 0.12 0.19 -1.54
N PHE A 7 0.05 1.46 -1.15
CA PHE A 7 0.59 2.56 -1.91
C PHE A 7 1.71 3.23 -1.12
N ARG A 8 2.76 3.67 -1.79
CA ARG A 8 3.84 4.43 -1.15
C ARG A 8 4.34 5.53 -2.06
N VAL A 9 4.47 6.70 -1.48
CA VAL A 9 5.07 7.87 -2.11
C VAL A 9 6.16 8.46 -1.21
N SER A 10 7.31 8.78 -1.79
CA SER A 10 8.45 9.36 -1.06
C SER A 10 8.38 10.87 -0.94
N THR A 11 7.62 11.52 -1.82
CA THR A 11 7.46 12.97 -1.88
C THR A 11 6.00 13.29 -2.20
N THR A 12 5.54 14.48 -1.80
CA THR A 12 4.17 14.96 -2.06
C THR A 12 3.83 15.15 -3.54
N ASP A 13 4.84 15.24 -4.41
CA ASP A 13 4.65 15.35 -5.86
C ASP A 13 4.26 14.03 -6.51
N GLN A 14 4.39 12.90 -5.80
CA GLN A 14 3.94 11.59 -6.24
C GLN A 14 2.51 11.36 -5.71
N SER A 15 1.59 11.00 -6.61
CA SER A 15 0.17 10.82 -6.24
C SER A 15 -0.19 9.34 -6.05
N ILE A 16 -0.74 9.02 -4.88
CA ILE A 16 -1.39 7.72 -4.61
C ILE A 16 -2.55 7.49 -5.58
N GLU A 17 -3.29 8.52 -5.98
CA GLU A 17 -4.38 8.37 -6.94
C GLU A 17 -3.90 7.85 -8.31
N ALA A 18 -2.72 8.28 -8.76
CA ALA A 18 -2.16 7.78 -10.02
C ALA A 18 -1.87 6.27 -9.94
N GLN A 19 -1.38 5.78 -8.79
CA GLN A 19 -1.17 4.35 -8.54
C GLN A 19 -2.51 3.60 -8.47
N ARG A 20 -3.51 4.16 -7.78
CA ARG A 20 -4.85 3.58 -7.69
C ARG A 20 -5.51 3.41 -9.06
N HIS A 21 -5.38 4.42 -9.93
CA HIS A 21 -5.85 4.36 -11.32
C HIS A 21 -5.11 3.31 -12.15
N ALA A 22 -3.79 3.20 -12.01
CA ALA A 22 -3.00 2.19 -12.73
C ALA A 22 -3.40 0.75 -12.36
N PHE A 23 -3.86 0.53 -11.12
CA PHE A 23 -4.27 -0.78 -10.63
C PHE A 23 -5.71 -1.19 -10.99
N GLY A 24 -6.51 -0.31 -11.60
CA GLY A 24 -7.87 -0.65 -12.03
C GLY A 24 -8.91 -0.70 -10.90
N GLY A 25 -8.61 -0.11 -9.74
CA GLY A 25 -9.61 0.49 -8.85
C GLY A 25 -10.61 -0.42 -8.13
N SER A 26 -10.27 -1.66 -7.80
CA SER A 26 -11.12 -2.48 -6.92
C SER A 26 -10.31 -3.25 -5.90
N PHE A 27 -10.16 -2.65 -4.72
CA PHE A 27 -9.51 -3.25 -3.56
C PHE A 27 -10.49 -3.29 -2.40
N ASP A 28 -10.51 -4.41 -1.68
CA ASP A 28 -11.30 -4.57 -0.46
C ASP A 28 -10.70 -3.76 0.70
N ARG A 29 -9.38 -3.55 0.65
CA ARG A 29 -8.64 -2.76 1.64
C ARG A 29 -7.46 -2.06 1.00
N GLU A 30 -7.21 -0.84 1.42
CA GLU A 30 -6.08 -0.04 0.97
C GLU A 30 -5.28 0.47 2.16
N PHE A 31 -3.96 0.48 2.02
CA PHE A 31 -3.00 1.03 2.97
C PHE A 31 -2.07 1.97 2.23
N SER A 32 -1.60 3.03 2.88
CA SER A 32 -0.67 3.96 2.25
C SER A 32 0.36 4.52 3.21
N ASP A 33 1.51 4.86 2.65
CA ASP A 33 2.57 5.61 3.33
C ASP A 33 2.95 6.85 2.49
N ASP A 34 2.63 8.03 3.04
CA ASP A 34 2.91 9.33 2.43
C ASP A 34 4.21 9.94 2.99
N GLY A 35 5.10 10.37 2.09
CA GLY A 35 6.39 10.98 2.47
C GLY A 35 7.41 9.99 3.04
N VAL A 36 7.20 8.68 2.84
CA VAL A 36 8.09 7.64 3.37
C VAL A 36 9.05 7.17 2.28
N SER A 37 10.34 7.30 2.55
CA SER A 37 11.39 6.84 1.63
C SER A 37 11.33 5.32 1.39
N GLY A 38 11.58 4.91 0.15
CA GLY A 38 11.71 3.50 -0.21
C GLY A 38 12.88 2.79 0.48
N ALA A 39 13.86 3.54 0.99
CA ALA A 39 14.97 3.02 1.78
C ALA A 39 14.55 2.56 3.18
N VAL A 40 13.39 3.01 3.69
CA VAL A 40 12.84 2.52 4.95
C VAL A 40 12.35 1.08 4.74
N VAL A 41 12.78 0.16 5.60
CA VAL A 41 12.33 -1.23 5.60
C VAL A 41 10.81 -1.29 5.62
N ALA A 42 10.19 -2.06 4.73
CA ALA A 42 8.73 -2.11 4.57
C ALA A 42 8.00 -2.36 5.90
N ALA A 43 8.42 -3.35 6.69
CA ALA A 43 7.83 -3.64 8.00
C ALA A 43 7.93 -2.50 9.05
N LYS A 44 8.76 -1.48 8.82
CA LYS A 44 8.88 -0.30 9.68
C LYS A 44 8.05 0.88 9.20
N ARG A 45 7.42 0.79 8.04
CA ARG A 45 6.57 1.84 7.51
C ARG A 45 5.17 1.71 8.14
N PRO A 46 4.59 2.78 8.70
CA PRO A 46 3.32 2.69 9.42
C PRO A 46 2.18 2.03 8.64
N GLY A 47 1.98 2.42 7.38
CA GLY A 47 0.94 1.87 6.51
C GLY A 47 1.19 0.41 6.17
N PHE A 48 2.44 0.04 5.87
CA PHE A 48 2.80 -1.35 5.58
C PHE A 48 2.74 -2.24 6.82
N ALA A 49 3.08 -1.73 8.01
CA ALA A 49 2.94 -2.46 9.26
C ALA A 49 1.47 -2.78 9.55
N ALA A 50 0.57 -1.80 9.39
CA ALA A 50 -0.87 -2.03 9.53
C ALA A 50 -1.40 -3.04 8.49
N LEU A 51 -0.82 -3.08 7.29
CA LEU A 51 -1.12 -4.09 6.30
C LEU A 51 -0.71 -5.49 6.75
N LEU A 52 0.49 -5.64 7.33
CA LEU A 52 0.97 -6.92 7.85
C LEU A 52 0.08 -7.48 8.96
N ASP A 53 -0.49 -6.61 9.80
CA ASP A 53 -1.42 -7.01 10.86
C ASP A 53 -2.80 -7.42 10.31
N TYR A 54 -3.16 -6.97 9.11
CA TYR A 54 -4.46 -7.23 8.48
C TYR A 54 -4.45 -8.42 7.51
N VAL A 55 -3.36 -8.58 6.75
CA VAL A 55 -3.26 -9.59 5.69
C VAL A 55 -3.25 -10.99 6.29
N ARG A 56 -3.95 -11.90 5.62
CA ARG A 56 -4.08 -13.30 6.01
C ARG A 56 -3.84 -14.21 4.82
N GLU A 57 -3.60 -15.49 5.11
CA GLU A 57 -3.43 -16.50 4.07
C GLU A 57 -4.64 -16.51 3.12
N GLY A 58 -4.36 -16.54 1.82
CA GLY A 58 -5.39 -16.51 0.77
C GLY A 58 -5.83 -15.11 0.33
N ASP A 59 -5.22 -14.04 0.85
CA ASP A 59 -5.38 -12.69 0.30
C ASP A 59 -4.37 -12.41 -0.82
N THR A 60 -4.70 -11.45 -1.69
CA THR A 60 -3.82 -11.00 -2.77
C THR A 60 -3.40 -9.56 -2.51
N LEU A 61 -2.08 -9.36 -2.41
CA LEU A 61 -1.47 -8.07 -2.16
C LEU A 61 -0.98 -7.41 -3.47
N TYR A 62 -1.32 -6.14 -3.65
CA TYR A 62 -0.88 -5.26 -4.74
C TYR A 62 -0.02 -4.14 -4.14
N VAL A 63 1.18 -3.90 -4.70
CA VAL A 63 2.21 -2.96 -4.20
C VAL A 63 2.81 -2.12 -5.31
#